data_AF-A0A381U3Z8-F1
#
_entry.id   AF-A0A381U3Z8-F1
#
_cell.length_a   1.000
_cell.length_b   1.000
_cell.length_c   1.000
_cell.angle_alpha   90.00
_cell.angle_beta   90.00
_cell.angle_gamma   90.00
#
_symmetry.space_group_name_H-M   'P 1'
#
loop_
_entity.id
_entity.type
_entity.pdbx_description
1 polymer ?
#
loop_
_entity_poly.entity_id
_entity_poly.type
_entity_poly.pdbx_seq_one_letter_code
_entity_poly.pdbx_strand_id
1 'polypeptide(L)'
;MDTAASRPTQSMHTQVDSTGVRNQDIWSTGPAWALGLVGQALVALFVFTVAQSFFWADHVPLVLKLGVGAIGCLAYARPSDALLIVAGLAPIMRMFGTRILTDAYPARTTEAIVLAFLAGWLLGRLQLIRTTSTAPSTVRLPALLFGTTVAASCAVQLIALQISKDNPWSFINFFAEYLATAYLTAPIADLRPWVGTLSGYEFIVSAATILEGIGLFLAVITLCRGDSTLARRLGRMVVVGAVGVSALSIVELSTSAIGTGNPSVTLPELLQQRWAVFVSKVNTAGSYFVLVLPIALGLAADSKHRAVWLGTSVVIGIALWLSGSRAVLLTSLVLVLVGVVLLGIVRPQVSALRGLRRGAVAVGIASVVLVLGYRLIAFADSSSLESLQIRWLFVETTFRMLTSSPWLGIGVGQYRAAAELLNSQELQKLLVDAFSSRLENPHNYFLLIVAEFGII
;
A
#
# COMPACT_ATOMS: atom_id res chain seq x y z
N MET A 1 -2.15 83.25 17.07
CA MET A 1 -3.03 82.52 16.14
C MET A 1 -2.74 81.05 16.33
N ASP A 2 -3.70 80.38 16.99
CA ASP A 2 -4.09 78.97 16.87
C ASP A 2 -3.03 77.87 17.10
N THR A 3 -3.23 76.82 17.90
CA THR A 3 -4.40 76.26 18.58
C THR A 3 -3.93 75.13 19.52
N ALA A 4 -4.71 74.90 20.59
CA ALA A 4 -4.98 73.61 21.24
C ALA A 4 -3.83 72.81 21.89
N ALA A 5 -3.74 72.97 23.21
CA ALA A 5 -3.35 71.91 24.13
C ALA A 5 -4.54 70.93 24.34
N SER A 6 -4.29 69.62 24.33
CA SER A 6 -5.14 68.68 25.07
C SER A 6 -4.35 67.44 25.54
N ARG A 7 -4.75 67.01 26.74
CA ARG A 7 -4.11 66.10 27.70
C ARG A 7 -4.08 64.62 27.26
N PRO A 8 -3.27 63.78 27.94
CA PRO A 8 -3.05 62.38 27.56
C PRO A 8 -4.22 61.49 27.95
N THR A 9 -4.66 60.65 27.01
CA THR A 9 -5.59 59.55 27.25
C THR A 9 -4.84 58.32 27.77
N GLN A 10 -5.15 57.95 29.02
CA GLN A 10 -4.84 56.64 29.60
C GLN A 10 -5.44 55.53 28.72
N SER A 11 -4.59 54.71 28.10
CA SER A 11 -5.03 53.46 27.48
C SER A 11 -5.17 52.39 28.56
N MET A 12 -6.44 52.08 28.81
CA MET A 12 -6.96 51.03 29.66
C MET A 12 -6.46 49.66 29.12
N HIS A 13 -5.47 49.07 29.76
CA HIS A 13 -5.10 47.67 29.54
C HIS A 13 -6.20 46.78 30.14
N THR A 14 -7.13 46.35 29.30
CA THR A 14 -8.03 45.24 29.59
C THR A 14 -7.23 43.94 29.53
N GLN A 15 -6.63 43.59 30.66
CA GLN A 15 -6.15 42.25 30.94
C GLN A 15 -7.37 41.34 31.07
N VAL A 16 -7.80 40.76 29.95
CA VAL A 16 -8.81 39.70 29.95
C VAL A 16 -8.11 38.43 30.45
N ASP A 17 -8.22 38.22 31.75
CA ASP A 17 -7.98 36.92 32.37
C ASP A 17 -8.95 35.91 31.77
N SER A 18 -8.51 35.22 30.73
CA SER A 18 -9.16 34.02 30.22
C SER A 18 -8.89 32.86 31.18
N THR A 19 -9.52 32.92 32.35
CA THR A 19 -9.81 31.73 33.17
C THR A 19 -10.89 30.90 32.48
N GLY A 20 -10.60 30.48 31.25
CA GLY A 20 -11.32 29.42 30.57
C GLY A 20 -10.91 28.11 31.21
N VAL A 21 -11.49 27.81 32.37
CA VAL A 21 -11.57 26.43 32.88
C VAL A 21 -12.19 25.63 31.74
N ARG A 22 -11.32 24.89 31.05
CA ARG A 22 -11.64 24.10 29.88
C ARG A 22 -12.67 23.07 30.36
N ASN A 23 -13.91 23.24 29.94
CA ASN A 23 -15.04 22.35 30.21
C ASN A 23 -14.88 20.96 29.51
N GLN A 24 -13.64 20.48 29.39
CA GLN A 24 -13.26 19.20 28.77
C GLN A 24 -13.12 18.06 29.78
N ASP A 25 -13.17 18.34 31.09
CA ASP A 25 -12.87 17.33 32.11
C ASP A 25 -14.09 16.55 32.64
N ILE A 26 -15.32 16.92 32.28
CA ILE A 26 -16.53 16.23 32.78
C ILE A 26 -16.95 15.04 31.88
N TRP A 27 -16.45 14.96 30.64
CA TRP A 27 -16.74 13.84 29.72
C TRP A 27 -15.65 12.75 29.71
N SER A 28 -14.61 12.87 30.54
CA SER A 28 -13.43 12.00 30.50
C SER A 28 -13.56 10.69 31.31
N THR A 29 -14.66 10.48 32.03
CA THR A 29 -14.85 9.32 32.94
C THR A 29 -16.19 8.57 32.73
N GLY A 30 -16.82 8.74 31.56
CA GLY A 30 -18.08 8.06 31.22
C GLY A 30 -17.91 6.64 30.65
N PRO A 31 -19.00 5.85 30.58
CA PRO A 31 -19.01 4.48 30.02
C PRO A 31 -18.50 4.40 28.57
N ALA A 32 -18.62 5.48 27.79
CA ALA A 32 -18.10 5.57 26.43
C ALA A 32 -16.56 5.46 26.36
N TRP A 33 -15.84 5.96 27.37
CA TRP A 33 -14.39 5.85 27.43
C TRP A 33 -13.96 4.41 27.73
N ALA A 34 -14.64 3.76 28.68
CA ALA A 34 -14.41 2.35 29.01
C ALA A 34 -14.66 1.43 27.79
N LEU A 35 -15.76 1.66 27.06
CA LEU A 35 -16.05 0.93 25.82
C LEU A 35 -14.97 1.15 24.75
N GLY A 36 -14.45 2.37 24.62
CA GLY A 36 -13.34 2.68 23.71
C GLY A 36 -12.05 1.94 24.07
N LEU A 37 -11.70 1.87 25.35
CA LEU A 37 -10.53 1.12 25.82
C LEU A 37 -10.69 -0.38 25.60
N VAL A 38 -11.86 -0.94 25.91
CA VAL A 38 -12.15 -2.36 25.66
C VAL A 38 -12.02 -2.67 24.18
N GLY A 39 -12.61 -1.84 23.31
CA GLY A 39 -12.47 -1.99 21.86
C GLY A 39 -11.01 -1.95 21.39
N GLN A 40 -10.22 -1.01 21.91
CA GLN A 40 -8.80 -0.91 21.59
C GLN A 40 -8.01 -2.13 22.08
N ALA A 41 -8.30 -2.62 23.29
CA ALA A 41 -7.65 -3.79 23.85
C ALA A 41 -7.98 -5.07 23.05
N LEU A 42 -9.25 -5.22 22.63
CA LEU A 42 -9.67 -6.34 21.77
C LEU A 42 -8.98 -6.31 20.41
N VAL A 43 -8.88 -5.13 19.78
CA VAL A 43 -8.16 -4.99 18.50
C VAL A 43 -6.66 -5.28 18.68
N ALA A 44 -6.04 -4.76 19.73
CA ALA A 44 -4.63 -5.02 20.03
C ALA A 44 -4.38 -6.53 20.26
N LEU A 45 -5.24 -7.19 21.02
CA LEU A 45 -5.17 -8.63 21.28
C LEU A 45 -5.35 -9.44 19.99
N PHE A 46 -6.32 -9.07 19.15
CA PHE A 46 -6.54 -9.73 17.87
C PHE A 46 -5.33 -9.59 16.94
N VAL A 47 -4.82 -8.36 16.74
CA VAL A 47 -3.65 -8.11 15.90
C VAL A 47 -2.42 -8.83 16.45
N PHE A 48 -2.22 -8.84 17.77
CA PHE A 48 -1.15 -9.60 18.40
C PHE A 48 -1.29 -11.11 18.14
N THR A 49 -2.51 -11.65 18.26
CA THR A 49 -2.82 -13.07 18.01
C THR A 49 -2.50 -13.47 16.58
N VAL A 50 -2.80 -12.62 15.60
CA VAL A 50 -2.46 -12.89 14.21
C VAL A 50 -0.95 -12.72 13.96
N ALA A 51 -0.31 -11.70 14.55
CA ALA A 51 1.12 -11.45 14.40
C ALA A 51 1.98 -12.59 14.96
N GLN A 52 1.58 -13.20 16.08
CA GLN A 52 2.33 -14.31 16.69
C GLN A 52 2.37 -15.58 15.82
N SER A 53 1.43 -15.75 14.87
CA SER A 53 1.41 -16.91 13.96
C SER A 53 2.72 -17.10 13.19
N PHE A 54 3.49 -16.01 12.99
CA PHE A 54 4.81 -16.07 12.37
C PHE A 54 5.85 -16.90 13.15
N PHE A 55 5.72 -16.97 14.47
CA PHE A 55 6.72 -17.57 15.35
C PHE A 55 6.56 -19.08 15.53
N TRP A 56 5.38 -19.61 15.23
CA TRP A 56 5.03 -21.02 15.42
C TRP A 56 5.53 -21.95 14.32
N ALA A 57 5.86 -21.42 13.15
CA ALA A 57 6.30 -22.24 12.02
C ALA A 57 7.78 -22.63 12.12
N ASP A 58 8.08 -23.93 12.05
CA ASP A 58 9.46 -24.45 12.14
C ASP A 58 10.31 -24.10 10.92
N HIS A 59 9.70 -24.01 9.74
CA HIS A 59 10.40 -23.70 8.49
C HIS A 59 10.86 -22.23 8.41
N VAL A 60 10.32 -21.33 9.24
CA VAL A 60 10.72 -19.92 9.24
C VAL A 60 12.05 -19.76 9.99
N PRO A 61 13.13 -19.29 9.34
CA PRO A 61 14.42 -19.14 9.98
C PRO A 61 14.39 -18.19 11.18
N LEU A 62 15.19 -18.52 12.20
CA LEU A 62 15.27 -17.74 13.44
C LEU A 62 15.59 -16.26 13.19
N VAL A 63 16.44 -15.96 12.21
CA VAL A 63 16.81 -14.58 11.85
C VAL A 63 15.58 -13.74 11.45
N LEU A 64 14.63 -14.31 10.70
CA LEU A 64 13.40 -13.61 10.35
C LEU A 64 12.48 -13.44 11.55
N LYS A 65 12.34 -14.48 12.39
CA LYS A 65 11.56 -14.40 13.64
C LYS A 65 12.09 -13.29 14.55
N LEU A 66 13.40 -13.24 14.77
CA LEU A 66 14.06 -12.20 15.56
C LEU A 66 13.87 -10.81 14.93
N GLY A 67 13.98 -10.68 13.61
CA GLY A 67 13.75 -9.42 12.91
C GLY A 67 12.32 -8.89 13.06
N VAL A 68 11.32 -9.75 12.86
CA VAL A 68 9.89 -9.42 13.04
C VAL A 68 9.60 -9.07 14.51
N GLY A 69 10.11 -9.87 15.44
CA GLY A 69 9.96 -9.60 16.89
C GLY A 69 10.61 -8.29 17.33
N ALA A 70 11.79 -7.97 16.80
CA ALA A 70 12.49 -6.72 17.06
C ALA A 70 11.69 -5.51 16.55
N ILE A 71 11.05 -5.61 15.38
CA ILE A 71 10.16 -4.56 14.87
C ILE A 71 8.96 -4.35 15.81
N GLY A 72 8.34 -5.44 16.30
CA GLY A 72 7.24 -5.33 17.27
C GLY A 72 7.67 -4.69 18.59
N CYS A 73 8.80 -5.11 19.15
CA CYS A 73 9.36 -4.52 20.38
C CYS A 73 9.71 -3.04 20.18
N LEU A 74 10.32 -2.70 19.04
CA LEU A 74 10.64 -1.33 18.70
C LEU A 74 9.38 -0.50 18.45
N ALA A 75 8.33 -1.06 17.86
CA ALA A 75 7.08 -0.35 17.64
C ALA A 75 6.36 -0.02 18.95
N TYR A 76 6.48 -0.91 19.94
CA TYR A 76 6.01 -0.68 21.29
C TYR A 76 6.79 0.44 22.01
N ALA A 77 8.12 0.44 21.92
CA ALA A 77 8.97 1.43 22.64
C ALA A 77 9.16 2.76 21.89
N ARG A 78 9.31 2.71 20.56
CA ARG A 78 9.63 3.83 19.65
C ARG A 78 8.90 3.65 18.30
N PRO A 79 7.57 3.88 18.26
CA PRO A 79 6.76 3.61 17.06
C PRO A 79 7.21 4.39 15.83
N SER A 80 7.71 5.62 15.99
CA SER A 80 8.22 6.42 14.87
C SER A 80 9.43 5.76 14.18
N ASP A 81 10.36 5.20 14.95
CA ASP A 81 11.55 4.55 14.42
C ASP A 81 11.18 3.21 13.76
N ALA A 82 10.30 2.43 14.38
CA ALA A 82 9.80 1.18 13.81
C ALA A 82 9.06 1.43 12.48
N LEU A 83 8.24 2.48 12.40
CA LEU A 83 7.54 2.85 11.16
C LEU A 83 8.52 3.17 10.03
N LEU A 84 9.62 3.87 10.32
CA LEU A 84 10.66 4.17 9.34
C LEU A 84 11.32 2.88 8.80
N ILE A 85 11.58 1.91 9.69
CA ILE A 85 12.12 0.60 9.30
C ILE A 85 11.12 -0.16 8.42
N VAL A 86 9.85 -0.24 8.83
CA VAL A 86 8.80 -0.90 8.05
C VAL A 86 8.65 -0.27 6.67
N ALA A 87 8.67 1.06 6.57
CA ALA A 87 8.57 1.76 5.29
C ALA A 87 9.72 1.45 4.32
N GLY A 88 10.93 1.24 4.85
CA GLY A 88 12.09 0.85 4.05
C GLY A 88 12.11 -0.64 3.69
N LEU A 89 11.67 -1.52 4.60
CA LEU A 89 11.78 -2.96 4.43
C LEU A 89 10.57 -3.60 3.74
N ALA A 90 9.35 -3.10 3.93
CA ALA A 90 8.13 -3.73 3.40
C ALA A 90 8.18 -4.08 1.90
N PRO A 91 8.71 -3.21 1.01
CA PRO A 91 8.84 -3.53 -0.41
C PRO A 91 9.78 -4.71 -0.68
N ILE A 92 10.78 -4.94 0.19
CA ILE A 92 11.86 -5.92 0.03
C ILE A 92 11.53 -7.24 0.74
N MET A 93 10.75 -7.21 1.82
CA MET A 93 10.57 -8.37 2.71
C MET A 93 10.09 -9.63 2.01
N ARG A 94 9.23 -9.53 0.99
CA ARG A 94 8.78 -10.70 0.23
C ARG A 94 9.94 -11.47 -0.42
N MET A 95 10.97 -10.76 -0.87
CA MET A 95 12.19 -11.36 -1.46
C MET A 95 12.94 -12.23 -0.46
N PHE A 96 12.94 -11.81 0.80
CA PHE A 96 13.59 -12.60 1.84
C PHE A 96 12.91 -13.97 1.95
N GLY A 97 11.57 -14.03 1.87
CA GLY A 97 10.85 -15.31 1.93
C GLY A 97 10.90 -16.14 0.66
N THR A 98 11.02 -15.52 -0.51
CA THR A 98 10.90 -16.24 -1.80
C THR A 98 12.22 -16.50 -2.52
N ARG A 99 13.29 -15.73 -2.23
CA ARG A 99 14.54 -15.75 -3.00
C ARG A 99 15.81 -15.86 -2.15
N ILE A 100 15.84 -15.26 -0.97
CA ILE A 100 17.05 -15.21 -0.13
C ILE A 100 17.05 -16.32 0.93
N LEU A 101 15.96 -16.43 1.69
CA LEU A 101 15.73 -17.42 2.73
C LEU A 101 14.56 -18.30 2.31
N THR A 102 14.77 -19.12 1.28
CA THR A 102 13.72 -19.89 0.59
C THR A 102 13.00 -20.87 1.50
N ASP A 103 13.65 -21.33 2.59
CA ASP A 103 13.03 -22.19 3.60
C ASP A 103 11.83 -21.51 4.29
N ALA A 104 11.81 -20.17 4.30
CA ALA A 104 10.70 -19.41 4.86
C ALA A 104 9.45 -19.44 3.97
N TYR A 105 9.51 -19.88 2.72
CA TYR A 105 8.32 -19.98 1.87
C TYR A 105 7.35 -21.05 2.43
N PRO A 106 6.04 -20.78 2.57
CA PRO A 106 5.26 -19.68 1.98
C PRO A 106 4.97 -18.50 2.93
N ALA A 107 5.85 -18.20 3.90
CA ALA A 107 5.61 -17.16 4.88
C ALA A 107 5.44 -15.75 4.27
N ARG A 108 4.43 -15.05 4.78
CA ARG A 108 4.00 -13.69 4.37
C ARG A 108 4.82 -12.63 5.10
N THR A 109 6.11 -12.58 4.81
CA THR A 109 7.10 -11.75 5.53
C THR A 109 6.81 -10.25 5.51
N THR A 110 6.22 -9.71 4.43
CA THR A 110 5.81 -8.30 4.37
C THR A 110 4.67 -8.02 5.35
N GLU A 111 3.63 -8.86 5.37
CA GLU A 111 2.52 -8.75 6.33
C GLU A 111 3.02 -8.95 7.77
N ALA A 112 3.94 -9.89 7.98
CA ALA A 112 4.51 -10.17 9.30
C ALA A 112 5.14 -8.92 9.94
N ILE A 113 5.93 -8.14 9.20
CA ILE A 113 6.54 -6.92 9.76
C ILE A 113 5.53 -5.80 9.98
N VAL A 114 4.48 -5.71 9.16
CA VAL A 114 3.40 -4.72 9.30
C VAL A 114 2.55 -5.05 10.53
N LEU A 115 2.13 -6.31 10.68
CA LEU A 115 1.37 -6.78 11.83
C LEU A 115 2.19 -6.72 13.12
N ALA A 116 3.49 -7.02 13.09
CA ALA A 116 4.36 -6.84 14.24
C ALA A 116 4.44 -5.36 14.66
N PHE A 117 4.58 -4.45 13.70
CA PHE A 117 4.52 -3.01 13.97
C PHE A 117 3.18 -2.59 14.57
N LEU A 118 2.07 -3.01 13.97
CA LEU A 118 0.73 -2.68 14.46
C LEU A 118 0.48 -3.26 15.86
N ALA A 119 0.87 -4.51 16.11
CA ALA A 119 0.76 -5.14 17.42
C ALA A 119 1.53 -4.36 18.49
N GLY A 120 2.82 -4.07 18.24
CA GLY A 120 3.64 -3.30 19.17
C GLY A 120 3.10 -1.89 19.41
N TRP A 121 2.73 -1.18 18.34
CA TRP A 121 2.17 0.17 18.42
C TRP A 121 0.84 0.21 19.19
N LEU A 122 -0.08 -0.72 18.91
CA LEU A 122 -1.39 -0.79 19.59
C LEU A 122 -1.22 -1.13 21.07
N LEU A 123 -0.35 -2.07 21.42
CA LEU A 123 -0.03 -2.41 22.82
C LEU A 123 0.59 -1.23 23.56
N GLY A 124 1.51 -0.49 22.93
CA GLY A 124 2.12 0.71 23.53
C GLY A 124 1.08 1.81 23.81
N ARG A 125 0.08 1.94 22.94
CA ARG A 125 -1.03 2.89 23.14
C ARG A 125 -1.99 2.51 24.27
N LEU A 126 -2.02 1.26 24.73
CA LEU A 126 -2.79 0.88 25.93
C LEU A 126 -2.18 1.48 27.20
N GLN A 127 -0.87 1.73 27.21
CA GLN A 127 -0.16 2.28 28.37
C GLN A 127 -0.13 3.81 28.38
N LEU A 128 -0.10 4.46 27.21
CA LEU A 128 -0.14 5.91 27.10
C LEU A 128 -1.60 6.43 27.02
N ILE A 129 -2.25 6.54 28.19
CA ILE A 129 -3.55 7.22 28.34
C ILE A 129 -3.42 8.76 28.18
N ARG A 130 -2.21 9.30 27.97
CA ARG A 130 -1.97 10.75 27.79
C ARG A 130 -1.80 11.17 26.34
N THR A 131 -2.74 12.02 25.89
CA THR A 131 -2.60 13.06 24.85
C THR A 131 -1.88 12.67 23.55
N THR A 132 -2.10 11.48 23.01
CA THR A 132 -1.69 11.22 21.62
C THR A 132 -2.64 11.95 20.67
N SER A 133 -2.11 12.86 19.83
CA SER A 133 -2.87 13.52 18.76
C SER A 133 -3.40 12.47 17.81
N THR A 134 -4.69 12.14 17.93
CA THR A 134 -5.32 11.13 17.08
C THR A 134 -5.44 11.64 15.64
N ALA A 135 -5.61 10.70 14.70
CA ALA A 135 -6.02 11.05 13.34
C ALA A 135 -7.30 11.93 13.37
N PRO A 136 -7.40 12.95 12.49
CA PRO A 136 -8.57 13.80 12.39
C PRO A 136 -9.85 12.99 12.13
N SER A 137 -10.99 13.43 12.65
CA SER A 137 -12.28 12.76 12.44
C SER A 137 -12.64 12.61 10.97
N THR A 138 -12.25 13.57 10.12
CA THR A 138 -12.44 13.56 8.67
C THR A 138 -11.75 12.39 7.96
N VAL A 139 -10.70 11.83 8.57
CA VAL A 139 -9.99 10.65 8.03
C VAL A 139 -10.36 9.40 8.81
N ARG A 140 -10.46 9.52 10.14
CA ARG A 140 -10.77 8.40 11.03
C ARG A 140 -12.15 7.81 10.77
N LEU A 141 -13.17 8.64 10.54
CA LEU A 141 -14.53 8.14 10.33
C LEU A 141 -14.65 7.33 9.03
N PRO A 142 -14.22 7.82 7.85
CA PRO A 142 -14.20 7.01 6.64
C PRO A 142 -13.37 5.72 6.78
N ALA A 143 -12.20 5.80 7.42
CA ALA A 143 -11.35 4.64 7.67
C ALA A 143 -12.04 3.59 8.55
N LEU A 144 -12.77 4.02 9.59
CA LEU A 144 -13.54 3.13 10.45
C LEU A 144 -14.73 2.53 9.70
N LEU A 145 -15.49 3.34 8.96
CA LEU A 145 -16.62 2.85 8.16
C LEU A 145 -16.17 1.81 7.15
N PHE A 146 -15.16 2.12 6.36
CA PHE A 146 -14.59 1.20 5.38
C PHE A 146 -14.02 -0.06 6.05
N GLY A 147 -13.27 0.10 7.15
CA GLY A 147 -12.76 -1.03 7.93
C GLY A 147 -13.87 -1.93 8.50
N THR A 148 -14.96 -1.35 9.00
CA THR A 148 -16.12 -2.11 9.47
C THR A 148 -16.84 -2.82 8.33
N THR A 149 -16.96 -2.22 7.15
CA THR A 149 -17.52 -2.86 5.96
C THR A 149 -16.68 -4.07 5.55
N VAL A 150 -15.35 -3.94 5.54
CA VAL A 150 -14.43 -5.04 5.21
C VAL A 150 -14.54 -6.17 6.24
N ALA A 151 -14.55 -5.84 7.53
CA ALA A 151 -14.68 -6.84 8.60
C ALA A 151 -16.04 -7.55 8.57
N ALA A 152 -17.13 -6.80 8.37
CA ALA A 152 -18.47 -7.36 8.25
C ALA A 152 -18.58 -8.25 7.00
N SER A 153 -18.04 -7.81 5.86
CA SER A 153 -18.00 -8.60 4.63
C SER A 153 -17.25 -9.93 4.84
N CYS A 154 -16.08 -9.89 5.48
CA CYS A 154 -15.31 -11.08 5.83
C CYS A 154 -16.11 -12.01 6.77
N ALA A 155 -16.79 -11.47 7.78
CA ALA A 155 -17.61 -12.24 8.70
C ALA A 155 -18.78 -12.94 7.99
N VAL A 156 -19.47 -12.24 7.08
CA VAL A 156 -20.55 -12.84 6.27
C VAL A 156 -20.00 -13.98 5.40
N GLN A 157 -18.83 -13.80 4.79
CA GLN A 157 -18.20 -14.85 3.98
C GLN A 157 -17.77 -16.06 4.85
N LEU A 158 -17.29 -15.84 6.07
CA LEU A 158 -17.01 -16.92 7.02
C LEU A 158 -18.28 -17.68 7.41
N ILE A 159 -19.40 -16.99 7.64
CA ILE A 159 -20.70 -17.62 7.94
C ILE A 159 -21.17 -18.45 6.76
N ALA A 160 -21.12 -17.91 5.54
CA ALA A 160 -21.48 -18.63 4.32
C ALA A 160 -20.61 -19.89 4.13
N LEU A 161 -19.30 -19.78 4.39
CA LEU A 161 -18.38 -20.91 4.32
C LEU A 161 -18.68 -21.95 5.40
N GLN A 162 -19.00 -21.52 6.62
CA GLN A 162 -19.37 -22.42 7.72
C GLN A 162 -20.63 -23.23 7.39
N ILE A 163 -21.64 -22.63 6.74
CA ILE A 163 -22.87 -23.34 6.32
C ILE A 163 -22.54 -24.54 5.41
N SER A 164 -21.45 -24.46 4.64
CA SER A 164 -20.99 -25.56 3.78
C SER A 164 -20.22 -26.67 4.53
N LYS A 165 -20.09 -26.58 5.86
CA LYS A 165 -19.33 -27.50 6.72
C LYS A 165 -20.23 -28.03 7.85
N ASP A 166 -20.10 -29.32 8.14
CA ASP A 166 -21.08 -30.04 8.97
C ASP A 166 -21.11 -29.62 10.45
N ASN A 167 -19.99 -29.13 11.03
CA ASN A 167 -19.91 -28.79 12.46
C ASN A 167 -19.36 -27.36 12.71
N PRO A 168 -20.15 -26.45 13.32
CA PRO A 168 -19.74 -25.06 13.55
C PRO A 168 -18.59 -24.92 14.54
N TRP A 169 -18.54 -25.75 15.59
CA TRP A 169 -17.47 -25.66 16.60
C TRP A 169 -16.13 -26.14 16.08
N SER A 170 -16.13 -27.19 15.28
CA SER A 170 -14.90 -27.66 14.62
C SER A 170 -14.35 -26.59 13.67
N PHE A 171 -15.23 -25.90 12.95
CA PHE A 171 -14.86 -24.78 12.09
C PHE A 171 -14.28 -23.59 12.87
N ILE A 172 -14.92 -23.19 13.97
CA ILE A 172 -14.44 -22.08 14.82
C ILE A 172 -13.08 -22.42 15.44
N ASN A 173 -12.92 -23.63 15.98
CA ASN A 173 -11.65 -24.06 16.59
C ASN A 173 -10.52 -24.09 15.57
N PHE A 174 -10.77 -24.69 14.40
CA PHE A 174 -9.82 -24.68 13.29
C PHE A 174 -9.41 -23.25 12.92
N PHE A 175 -10.38 -22.34 12.81
CA PHE A 175 -10.10 -20.98 12.39
C PHE A 175 -9.32 -20.19 13.46
N ALA A 176 -9.68 -20.35 14.73
CA ALA A 176 -8.97 -19.73 15.85
C ALA A 176 -7.52 -20.22 15.93
N GLU A 177 -7.31 -21.53 15.79
CA GLU A 177 -5.98 -22.15 15.75
C GLU A 177 -5.17 -21.66 14.54
N TYR A 178 -5.78 -21.64 13.35
CA TYR A 178 -5.15 -21.14 12.14
C TYR A 178 -4.71 -19.68 12.28
N LEU A 179 -5.59 -18.79 12.77
CA LEU A 179 -5.25 -17.39 13.00
C LEU A 179 -4.08 -17.23 13.99
N ALA A 180 -4.05 -18.05 15.04
CA ALA A 180 -3.04 -17.95 16.09
C ALA A 180 -1.68 -18.53 15.69
N THR A 181 -1.65 -19.59 14.86
CA THR A 181 -0.44 -20.42 14.67
C THR A 181 0.04 -20.49 13.22
N ALA A 182 -0.84 -20.30 12.25
CA ALA A 182 -0.55 -20.66 10.86
C ALA A 182 -0.83 -19.54 9.84
N TYR A 183 -1.56 -18.49 10.22
CA TYR A 183 -1.98 -17.43 9.29
C TYR A 183 -0.81 -16.90 8.46
N LEU A 184 0.27 -16.40 9.08
CA LEU A 184 1.38 -15.82 8.31
C LEU A 184 2.26 -16.84 7.58
N THR A 185 2.10 -18.14 7.79
CA THR A 185 3.13 -19.15 7.47
C THR A 185 2.61 -20.34 6.68
N ALA A 186 1.30 -20.56 6.63
CA ALA A 186 0.70 -21.64 5.87
C ALA A 186 -0.50 -21.15 5.05
N PRO A 187 -0.66 -21.59 3.79
CA PRO A 187 -1.92 -21.44 3.09
C PRO A 187 -2.99 -22.34 3.74
N ILE A 188 -4.25 -21.91 3.69
CA ILE A 188 -5.35 -22.78 4.08
C ILE A 188 -5.57 -23.78 2.95
N ALA A 189 -5.17 -25.03 3.16
CA ALA A 189 -5.47 -26.11 2.23
C ALA A 189 -6.98 -26.40 2.23
N ASP A 190 -7.65 -26.21 1.10
CA ASP A 190 -9.01 -26.73 0.92
C ASP A 190 -8.90 -28.20 0.46
N LEU A 191 -9.25 -29.12 1.36
CA LEU A 191 -9.15 -30.57 1.12
C LEU A 191 -10.13 -31.09 0.04
N ARG A 192 -11.00 -30.23 -0.52
CA ARG A 192 -11.96 -30.60 -1.56
C ARG A 192 -11.29 -30.56 -2.95
N PRO A 193 -11.14 -31.71 -3.65
CA PRO A 193 -10.42 -31.79 -4.93
C PRO A 193 -11.01 -30.91 -6.04
N TRP A 194 -12.33 -30.65 -6.00
CA TRP A 194 -13.04 -29.87 -7.02
C TRP A 194 -13.02 -28.36 -6.80
N VAL A 195 -12.52 -27.88 -5.65
CA VAL A 195 -12.45 -26.44 -5.34
C VAL A 195 -11.21 -25.78 -5.97
N GLY A 196 -10.25 -26.59 -6.46
CA GLY A 196 -9.11 -26.08 -7.23
C GLY A 196 -8.32 -25.00 -6.49
N THR A 197 -7.90 -23.96 -7.21
CA THR A 197 -7.18 -22.78 -6.68
C THR A 197 -8.08 -21.79 -5.94
N LEU A 198 -9.41 -21.98 -5.96
CA LEU A 198 -10.37 -21.18 -5.22
C LEU A 198 -10.49 -21.71 -3.78
N SER A 199 -9.37 -21.91 -3.08
CA SER A 199 -9.40 -22.21 -1.65
C SER A 199 -10.32 -21.16 -1.05
N GLY A 200 -11.45 -21.57 -0.47
CA GLY A 200 -12.56 -20.67 -0.14
C GLY A 200 -12.23 -19.66 0.96
N TYR A 201 -10.96 -19.36 1.18
CA TYR A 201 -10.36 -18.59 2.25
C TYR A 201 -9.48 -17.44 1.74
N GLU A 202 -9.27 -17.27 0.42
CA GLU A 202 -8.51 -16.13 -0.13
C GLU A 202 -9.08 -14.79 0.35
N PHE A 203 -10.39 -14.72 0.57
CA PHE A 203 -11.06 -13.51 1.06
C PHE A 203 -10.56 -13.05 2.45
N ILE A 204 -10.06 -13.96 3.30
CA ILE A 204 -9.53 -13.62 4.63
C ILE A 204 -8.21 -12.87 4.48
N VAL A 205 -7.35 -13.33 3.57
CA VAL A 205 -6.09 -12.65 3.26
C VAL A 205 -6.39 -11.28 2.68
N SER A 206 -7.28 -11.19 1.69
CA SER A 206 -7.70 -9.91 1.10
C SER A 206 -8.26 -8.93 2.15
N ALA A 207 -9.15 -9.40 3.03
CA ALA A 207 -9.72 -8.58 4.10
C ALA A 207 -8.65 -8.10 5.07
N ALA A 208 -7.77 -8.99 5.51
CA ALA A 208 -6.70 -8.66 6.43
C ALA A 208 -5.68 -7.69 5.82
N THR A 209 -5.29 -7.84 4.55
CA THR A 209 -4.40 -6.89 3.86
C THR A 209 -5.03 -5.49 3.73
N ILE A 210 -6.35 -5.41 3.54
CA ILE A 210 -7.04 -4.12 3.53
C ILE A 210 -7.06 -3.52 4.95
N LEU A 211 -7.42 -4.32 5.96
CA LEU A 211 -7.50 -3.87 7.35
C LEU A 211 -6.14 -3.45 7.92
N GLU A 212 -5.07 -4.20 7.65
CA GLU A 212 -3.71 -3.81 8.05
C GLU A 212 -3.28 -2.52 7.34
N GLY A 213 -3.66 -2.34 6.07
CA GLY A 213 -3.38 -1.13 5.30
C GLY A 213 -4.06 0.10 5.89
N ILE A 214 -5.33 -0.03 6.29
CA ILE A 214 -6.08 1.02 7.00
C ILE A 214 -5.42 1.31 8.36
N GLY A 215 -5.08 0.26 9.11
CA GLY A 215 -4.40 0.38 10.40
C GLY A 215 -3.07 1.12 10.29
N LEU A 216 -2.25 0.75 9.32
CA LEU A 216 -0.96 1.38 9.02
C LEU A 216 -1.13 2.84 8.58
N PHE A 217 -2.13 3.12 7.75
CA PHE A 217 -2.45 4.49 7.32
C PHE A 217 -2.83 5.38 8.51
N LEU A 218 -3.69 4.90 9.41
CA LEU A 218 -4.06 5.60 10.63
C LEU A 218 -2.85 5.78 11.57
N ALA A 219 -1.97 4.79 11.67
CA ALA A 219 -0.73 4.86 12.44
C ALA A 219 0.21 5.95 11.89
N VAL A 220 0.43 5.97 10.57
CA VAL A 220 1.25 6.98 9.89
C VAL A 220 0.73 8.39 10.17
N ILE A 221 -0.58 8.62 10.01
CA ILE A 221 -1.18 9.94 10.28
C ILE A 221 -1.00 10.34 11.73
N THR A 222 -1.29 9.43 12.66
CA THR A 222 -1.19 9.68 14.10
C THR A 222 0.24 10.03 14.50
N LEU A 223 1.23 9.28 14.02
CA LEU A 223 2.65 9.49 14.34
C LEU A 223 3.21 10.75 13.67
N CYS A 224 2.90 11.00 12.40
CA CYS A 224 3.35 12.21 11.69
C CYS A 224 2.75 13.51 12.27
N ARG A 225 1.58 13.43 12.92
CA ARG A 225 1.01 14.57 13.65
C ARG A 225 1.73 14.84 14.96
N GLY A 226 2.32 13.82 15.58
CA GLY A 226 3.15 13.94 16.78
C GLY A 226 4.55 14.49 16.47
N ASP A 227 5.11 14.17 15.30
CA ASP A 227 6.42 14.64 14.86
C ASP A 227 6.39 15.09 13.39
N SER A 228 6.47 16.41 13.17
CA SER A 228 6.46 17.01 11.83
C SER A 228 7.68 16.63 10.98
N THR A 229 8.77 16.19 11.61
CA THR A 229 9.96 15.71 10.90
C THR A 229 9.81 14.28 10.39
N LEU A 230 8.92 13.50 11.00
CA LEU A 230 8.70 12.09 10.67
C LEU A 230 8.20 11.92 9.23
N ALA A 231 7.27 12.77 8.78
CA ALA A 231 6.73 12.68 7.41
C ALA A 231 7.83 12.75 6.34
N ARG A 232 8.81 13.64 6.54
CA ARG A 232 9.97 13.77 5.63
C ARG A 232 10.88 12.54 5.71
N ARG A 233 11.15 12.02 6.90
CA ARG A 233 11.98 10.81 7.08
C ARG A 233 11.28 9.58 6.48
N LEU A 234 9.96 9.49 6.64
CA LEU A 234 9.15 8.42 6.08
C LEU A 234 9.21 8.43 4.55
N GLY A 235 9.05 9.60 3.92
CA GLY A 235 9.23 9.73 2.48
C GLY A 235 10.60 9.28 2.00
N ARG A 236 11.67 9.56 2.75
CA ARG A 236 13.03 9.06 2.45
C ARG A 236 13.10 7.54 2.55
N MET A 237 12.56 6.94 3.60
CA MET A 237 12.61 5.49 3.79
C MET A 237 11.78 4.73 2.76
N VAL A 238 10.62 5.26 2.35
CA VAL A 238 9.84 4.71 1.23
C VAL A 238 10.66 4.69 -0.06
N VAL A 239 11.39 5.78 -0.35
CA VAL A 239 12.29 5.83 -1.53
C VAL A 239 13.46 4.87 -1.38
N VAL A 240 14.05 4.73 -0.18
CA VAL A 240 15.11 3.74 0.08
C VAL A 240 14.62 2.31 -0.19
N GLY A 241 13.42 1.95 0.28
CA GLY A 241 12.81 0.66 0.01
C GLY A 241 12.57 0.42 -1.48
N ALA A 242 12.05 1.43 -2.19
CA ALA A 242 11.86 1.36 -3.64
C ALA A 242 13.17 1.18 -4.40
N VAL A 243 14.25 1.87 -3.98
CA VAL A 243 15.58 1.70 -4.56
C VAL A 243 16.12 0.29 -4.30
N GLY A 244 15.94 -0.24 -3.09
CA GLY A 244 16.37 -1.61 -2.76
C GLY A 244 15.70 -2.65 -3.65
N VAL A 245 14.38 -2.57 -3.82
CA VAL A 245 13.63 -3.43 -4.74
C VAL A 245 14.01 -3.22 -6.20
N SER A 246 14.25 -1.98 -6.62
CA SER A 246 14.70 -1.66 -7.97
C SER A 246 16.06 -2.31 -8.25
N ALA A 247 17.00 -2.21 -7.31
CA ALA A 247 18.32 -2.81 -7.41
C ALA A 247 18.23 -4.34 -7.50
N LEU A 248 17.40 -4.98 -6.66
CA LEU A 248 17.17 -6.43 -6.75
C LEU A 248 16.59 -6.85 -8.10
N SER A 249 15.70 -6.03 -8.67
CA SER A 249 15.13 -6.31 -10.00
C SER A 249 16.17 -6.22 -11.12
N ILE A 250 17.06 -5.24 -11.05
CA ILE A 250 18.17 -5.08 -12.00
C ILE A 250 19.18 -6.22 -11.84
N VAL A 251 19.48 -6.63 -10.60
CA VAL A 251 20.37 -7.76 -10.31
C VAL A 251 19.80 -9.05 -10.87
N GLU A 252 18.52 -9.36 -10.67
CA GLU A 252 17.92 -10.60 -11.19
C GLU A 252 17.93 -10.68 -12.72
N LEU A 253 17.64 -9.56 -13.40
CA LEU A 253 17.81 -9.45 -14.85
C LEU A 253 19.27 -9.72 -15.26
N SER A 254 20.23 -9.11 -14.56
CA SER A 254 21.65 -9.23 -14.87
C SER A 254 22.14 -10.67 -14.66
N THR A 255 21.77 -11.31 -13.55
CA THR A 255 22.13 -12.70 -13.26
C THR A 255 21.52 -13.64 -14.29
N SER A 256 20.28 -13.38 -14.72
CA SER A 256 19.62 -14.18 -15.75
C SER A 256 20.31 -14.02 -17.11
N ALA A 257 20.70 -12.80 -17.49
CA ALA A 257 21.42 -12.54 -18.73
C ALA A 257 22.82 -13.12 -18.75
N ILE A 258 23.53 -13.15 -17.62
CA ILE A 258 24.87 -13.76 -17.52
C ILE A 258 24.76 -15.28 -17.52
N GLY A 259 23.73 -15.84 -16.85
CA GLY A 259 23.51 -17.29 -16.74
C GLY A 259 23.25 -18.00 -18.06
N THR A 260 22.85 -17.28 -19.13
CA THR A 260 22.67 -17.86 -20.48
C THR A 260 23.98 -18.07 -21.23
N GLY A 261 25.11 -17.54 -20.74
CA GLY A 261 26.43 -17.68 -21.38
C GLY A 261 26.69 -16.76 -22.58
N ASN A 262 25.66 -16.09 -23.12
CA ASN A 262 25.82 -15.11 -24.20
C ASN A 262 24.93 -13.86 -23.99
N PRO A 263 25.29 -12.97 -23.04
CA PRO A 263 24.45 -11.87 -22.61
C PRO A 263 24.13 -10.86 -23.71
N SER A 264 25.02 -10.66 -24.70
CA SER A 264 24.78 -9.69 -25.78
C SER A 264 23.63 -10.10 -26.70
N VAL A 265 23.39 -11.40 -26.86
CA VAL A 265 22.31 -11.96 -27.68
C VAL A 265 21.01 -12.08 -26.88
N THR A 266 21.09 -12.50 -25.62
CA THR A 266 19.90 -12.75 -24.79
C THR A 266 19.36 -11.49 -24.10
N LEU A 267 20.19 -10.49 -23.83
CA LEU A 267 19.74 -9.27 -23.14
C LEU A 267 18.63 -8.53 -23.91
N PRO A 268 18.69 -8.34 -25.25
CA PRO A 268 17.56 -7.79 -26.01
C PRO A 268 16.24 -8.55 -25.80
N GLU A 269 16.28 -9.88 -25.74
CA GLU A 269 15.09 -10.73 -25.50
C GLU A 269 14.60 -10.62 -24.06
N LEU A 270 15.51 -10.66 -23.07
CA LEU A 270 15.18 -10.51 -21.65
C LEU A 270 14.62 -9.11 -21.33
N LEU A 271 15.06 -8.08 -22.06
CA LEU A 271 14.49 -6.73 -21.97
C LEU A 271 13.09 -6.63 -22.58
N GLN A 272 12.67 -7.58 -23.41
CA GLN A 272 11.27 -7.69 -23.85
C GLN A 272 10.40 -8.41 -22.80
N GLN A 273 11.01 -9.20 -21.91
CA GLN A 273 10.34 -9.81 -20.78
C GLN A 273 10.04 -8.80 -19.67
N ARG A 274 9.03 -9.11 -18.86
CA ARG A 274 8.56 -8.28 -17.76
C ARG A 274 9.14 -8.77 -16.44
N TRP A 275 9.81 -7.89 -15.71
CA TRP A 275 10.47 -8.24 -14.45
C TRP A 275 9.72 -7.62 -13.27
N ALA A 276 9.26 -8.47 -12.35
CA ALA A 276 8.58 -8.05 -11.13
C ALA A 276 8.97 -8.98 -9.99
N VAL A 277 10.14 -8.71 -9.44
CA VAL A 277 10.81 -9.66 -8.56
C VAL A 277 10.14 -9.72 -7.19
N PHE A 278 9.54 -8.60 -6.75
CA PHE A 278 9.00 -8.41 -5.40
C PHE A 278 7.49 -8.59 -5.29
N VAL A 279 6.79 -8.71 -6.43
CA VAL A 279 5.35 -8.97 -6.48
C VAL A 279 5.06 -9.94 -7.60
N SER A 280 4.21 -10.94 -7.35
CA SER A 280 3.80 -11.93 -8.36
C SER A 280 3.12 -11.33 -9.60
N LYS A 281 2.60 -10.10 -9.52
CA LYS A 281 1.96 -9.41 -10.65
C LYS A 281 2.74 -8.17 -11.05
N VAL A 282 3.15 -8.14 -12.31
CA VAL A 282 3.99 -7.08 -12.88
C VAL A 282 3.31 -5.71 -12.87
N ASN A 283 2.01 -5.65 -13.13
CA ASN A 283 1.26 -4.38 -13.07
C ASN A 283 1.28 -3.77 -11.67
N THR A 284 1.24 -4.59 -10.62
CA THR A 284 1.34 -4.12 -9.23
C THR A 284 2.71 -3.50 -8.94
N ALA A 285 3.78 -4.12 -9.44
CA ALA A 285 5.13 -3.57 -9.33
C ALA A 285 5.26 -2.21 -10.02
N GLY A 286 4.69 -2.08 -11.22
CA GLY A 286 4.67 -0.81 -11.96
C GLY A 286 3.92 0.30 -11.20
N SER A 287 2.71 0.01 -10.70
CA SER A 287 1.93 0.96 -9.90
C SER A 287 2.67 1.44 -8.66
N TYR A 288 3.39 0.56 -7.97
CA TYR A 288 4.21 0.94 -6.82
C TYR A 288 5.29 1.97 -7.20
N PHE A 289 6.06 1.72 -8.26
CA PHE A 289 7.11 2.66 -8.67
C PHE A 289 6.55 4.01 -9.16
N VAL A 290 5.38 4.03 -9.82
CA VAL A 290 4.71 5.30 -10.20
C VAL A 290 4.34 6.13 -8.98
N LEU A 291 3.92 5.50 -7.88
CA LEU A 291 3.57 6.22 -6.67
C LEU A 291 4.81 6.76 -5.94
N VAL A 292 5.94 6.05 -5.98
CA VAL A 292 7.16 6.46 -5.27
C VAL A 292 8.03 7.44 -6.07
N LEU A 293 8.02 7.37 -7.41
CA LEU A 293 8.85 8.23 -8.25
C LEU A 293 8.64 9.74 -8.00
N PRO A 294 7.41 10.27 -7.88
CA PRO A 294 7.17 11.67 -7.52
C PRO A 294 7.74 12.05 -6.15
N ILE A 295 7.74 11.13 -5.19
CA ILE A 295 8.32 11.35 -3.86
C ILE A 295 9.84 11.52 -3.98
N ALA A 296 10.51 10.66 -4.75
CA ALA A 296 11.95 10.75 -5.01
C ALA A 296 12.32 12.06 -5.73
N LEU A 297 11.53 12.46 -6.74
CA LEU A 297 11.71 13.73 -7.45
C LEU A 297 11.46 14.94 -6.53
N GLY A 298 10.46 14.87 -5.66
CA GLY A 298 10.19 15.89 -4.64
C GLY A 298 11.35 16.05 -3.65
N LEU A 299 11.92 14.94 -3.19
CA LEU A 299 13.12 14.95 -2.35
C LEU A 299 14.34 15.54 -3.09
N ALA A 300 14.49 15.27 -4.39
CA ALA A 300 15.53 15.89 -5.20
C ALA A 300 15.35 17.40 -5.37
N ALA A 301 14.11 17.89 -5.42
CA ALA A 301 13.82 19.31 -5.57
C ALA A 301 14.13 20.12 -4.30
N ASP A 302 14.00 19.53 -3.11
CA ASP A 302 14.07 20.22 -1.81
C ASP A 302 15.35 19.91 -1.01
N SER A 303 16.28 19.13 -1.56
CA SER A 303 17.48 18.64 -0.85
C SER A 303 18.79 19.25 -1.34
N LYS A 304 19.75 19.45 -0.41
CA LYS A 304 21.15 19.79 -0.72
C LYS A 304 21.86 18.65 -1.47
N HIS A 305 21.44 17.40 -1.26
CA HIS A 305 21.98 16.22 -1.93
C HIS A 305 21.19 15.87 -3.20
N ARG A 306 20.89 16.87 -4.03
CA ARG A 306 20.03 16.72 -5.21
C ARG A 306 20.51 15.63 -6.16
N ALA A 307 21.82 15.51 -6.37
CA ALA A 307 22.40 14.49 -7.25
C ALA A 307 22.07 13.06 -6.79
N VAL A 308 22.13 12.79 -5.48
CA VAL A 308 21.80 11.48 -4.90
C VAL A 308 20.33 11.14 -5.18
N TRP A 309 19.41 12.06 -4.89
CA TRP A 309 17.97 11.83 -5.08
C TRP A 309 17.55 11.78 -6.57
N LEU A 310 18.29 12.47 -7.45
CA LEU A 310 18.14 12.28 -8.89
C LEU A 310 18.60 10.88 -9.31
N GLY A 311 19.74 10.42 -8.80
CA GLY A 311 20.21 9.05 -8.99
C GLY A 311 19.19 8.01 -8.55
N THR A 312 18.60 8.16 -7.35
CA THR A 312 17.54 7.25 -6.89
C THR A 312 16.31 7.28 -7.79
N SER A 313 15.94 8.45 -8.31
CA SER A 313 14.82 8.59 -9.24
C SER A 313 15.09 7.87 -10.57
N VAL A 314 16.33 7.91 -11.06
CA VAL A 314 16.75 7.16 -12.25
C VAL A 314 16.67 5.66 -12.00
N VAL A 315 17.18 5.16 -10.88
CA VAL A 315 17.12 3.72 -10.53
C VAL A 315 15.68 3.23 -10.44
N ILE A 316 14.79 4.00 -9.79
CA ILE A 316 13.35 3.70 -9.74
C ILE A 316 12.72 3.73 -11.14
N GLY A 317 13.11 4.71 -11.97
CA GLY A 317 12.65 4.81 -13.36
C GLY A 317 13.07 3.62 -14.23
N ILE A 318 14.28 3.09 -14.02
CA ILE A 318 14.75 1.87 -14.70
C ILE A 318 13.91 0.67 -14.28
N ALA A 319 13.68 0.46 -12.98
CA ALA A 319 12.83 -0.64 -12.52
C ALA A 319 11.38 -0.51 -13.01
N LEU A 320 10.88 0.72 -13.07
CA LEU A 320 9.58 1.01 -13.67
C LEU A 320 9.53 0.66 -15.16
N TRP A 321 10.59 0.95 -15.89
CA TRP A 321 10.73 0.54 -17.29
C TRP A 321 10.79 -0.99 -17.44
N LEU A 322 11.51 -1.69 -16.56
CA LEU A 322 11.59 -3.15 -16.53
C LEU A 322 10.26 -3.84 -16.19
N SER A 323 9.37 -3.16 -15.46
CA SER A 323 7.99 -3.63 -15.26
C SER A 323 7.20 -3.69 -16.58
N GLY A 324 7.60 -2.96 -17.64
CA GLY A 324 7.03 -3.13 -18.98
C GLY A 324 5.52 -2.83 -19.10
N SER A 325 4.93 -2.14 -18.13
CA SER A 325 3.51 -1.78 -18.13
C SER A 325 3.30 -0.43 -18.84
N ARG A 326 2.69 -0.47 -20.03
CA ARG A 326 2.52 0.69 -20.93
C ARG A 326 1.69 1.81 -20.29
N ALA A 327 0.61 1.46 -19.60
CA ALA A 327 -0.27 2.41 -18.91
C ALA A 327 0.45 3.11 -17.73
N VAL A 328 1.37 2.40 -17.10
CA VAL A 328 2.17 2.89 -15.97
C VAL A 328 3.24 3.88 -16.46
N LEU A 329 3.83 3.63 -17.63
CA LEU A 329 4.74 4.59 -18.28
C LEU A 329 4.02 5.88 -18.69
N LEU A 330 2.82 5.80 -19.27
CA LEU A 330 1.99 6.97 -19.61
C LEU A 330 1.60 7.79 -18.38
N THR A 331 1.15 7.13 -17.31
CA THR A 331 0.81 7.81 -16.05
C THR A 331 2.04 8.46 -15.41
N SER A 332 3.19 7.78 -15.42
CA SER A 332 4.46 8.37 -14.97
C SER A 332 4.83 9.63 -15.77
N LEU A 333 4.67 9.60 -17.10
CA LEU A 333 4.93 10.74 -17.97
C LEU A 333 4.02 11.92 -17.62
N VAL A 334 2.72 11.67 -17.47
CA VAL A 334 1.74 12.70 -17.08
C VAL A 334 2.07 13.28 -15.70
N LEU A 335 2.39 12.44 -14.72
CA LEU A 335 2.78 12.87 -13.36
C LEU A 335 4.03 13.75 -13.38
N VAL A 336 5.04 13.41 -14.19
CA VAL A 336 6.24 14.22 -14.36
C VAL A 336 5.90 15.57 -15.01
N LEU A 337 5.10 15.57 -16.08
CA LEU A 337 4.69 16.80 -16.77
C LEU A 337 3.90 17.73 -15.83
N VAL A 338 2.90 17.21 -15.12
CA VAL A 338 2.10 17.96 -14.15
C VAL A 338 2.98 18.47 -13.00
N GLY A 339 3.89 17.65 -12.47
CA GLY A 339 4.81 18.06 -11.42
C GLY A 339 5.73 19.21 -11.84
N VAL A 340 6.21 19.20 -13.09
CA VAL A 340 7.03 20.28 -13.66
C VAL A 340 6.24 21.57 -13.83
N VAL A 341 5.00 21.47 -14.31
CA VAL A 341 4.08 22.63 -14.43
C VAL A 341 3.81 23.23 -13.05
N LEU A 342 3.45 22.41 -12.06
CA LEU A 342 3.16 22.87 -10.70
C LEU A 342 4.39 23.50 -10.03
N LEU A 343 5.58 22.90 -10.15
CA LEU A 343 6.83 23.47 -9.64
C LEU A 343 7.21 24.78 -10.34
N GLY A 344 6.92 24.90 -11.65
CA GLY A 344 7.14 26.10 -12.45
C GLY A 344 6.21 27.26 -12.05
N ILE A 345 4.99 26.96 -11.63
CA ILE A 345 3.99 27.94 -11.15
C ILE A 345 4.31 28.39 -9.72
N VAL A 346 4.70 27.47 -8.83
CA VAL A 346 4.79 27.74 -7.38
C VAL A 346 6.11 28.39 -6.94
N ARG A 347 7.22 28.25 -7.68
CA ARG A 347 8.52 28.86 -7.31
C ARG A 347 9.13 29.74 -8.43
N PRO A 348 8.60 30.95 -8.68
CA PRO A 348 9.05 31.82 -9.78
C PRO A 348 10.39 32.57 -9.55
N GLN A 349 11.20 32.27 -8.52
CA GLN A 349 12.11 33.27 -7.92
C GLN A 349 13.64 33.09 -8.00
N VAL A 350 14.23 32.26 -8.88
CA VAL A 350 15.72 32.28 -9.04
C VAL A 350 16.11 32.54 -10.49
N SER A 351 16.56 33.76 -10.81
CA SER A 351 16.72 34.31 -12.18
C SER A 351 18.02 33.99 -12.91
N ALA A 352 19.14 33.74 -12.23
CA ALA A 352 20.44 33.70 -12.91
C ALA A 352 20.90 32.30 -13.42
N LEU A 353 20.32 31.20 -12.92
CA LEU A 353 20.65 29.81 -13.35
C LEU A 353 19.53 29.15 -14.16
N ARG A 354 18.55 29.94 -14.65
CA ARG A 354 17.32 29.44 -15.29
C ARG A 354 17.58 28.71 -16.60
N GLY A 355 18.45 29.22 -17.46
CA GLY A 355 18.66 28.66 -18.80
C GLY A 355 19.24 27.25 -18.76
N LEU A 356 20.38 27.09 -18.07
CA LEU A 356 21.11 25.83 -18.01
C LEU A 356 20.39 24.76 -17.19
N ARG A 357 19.74 25.16 -16.09
CA ARG A 357 19.03 24.25 -15.18
C ARG A 357 17.65 23.84 -15.71
N ARG A 358 16.97 24.71 -16.48
CA ARG A 358 15.76 24.33 -17.24
C ARG A 358 16.14 23.50 -18.45
N GLY A 359 17.25 23.82 -19.13
CA GLY A 359 17.80 23.02 -20.24
C GLY A 359 18.10 21.59 -19.82
N ALA A 360 18.86 21.38 -18.74
CA ALA A 360 19.19 20.03 -18.27
C ALA A 360 17.97 19.24 -17.76
N VAL A 361 17.01 19.90 -17.10
CA VAL A 361 15.75 19.27 -16.67
C VAL A 361 14.85 18.96 -17.86
N ALA A 362 14.74 19.88 -18.83
CA ALA A 362 13.97 19.67 -20.05
C ALA A 362 14.60 18.61 -20.95
N VAL A 363 15.93 18.54 -21.04
CA VAL A 363 16.65 17.47 -21.74
C VAL A 363 16.44 16.15 -21.01
N GLY A 364 16.56 16.09 -19.68
CA GLY A 364 16.29 14.87 -18.93
C GLY A 364 14.84 14.38 -19.08
N ILE A 365 13.87 15.30 -19.03
CA ILE A 365 12.46 14.99 -19.28
C ILE A 365 12.28 14.56 -20.74
N ALA A 366 12.84 15.27 -21.71
CA ALA A 366 12.75 14.94 -23.12
C ALA A 366 13.38 13.58 -23.41
N SER A 367 14.53 13.24 -22.83
CA SER A 367 15.14 11.91 -22.93
C SER A 367 14.23 10.82 -22.34
N VAL A 368 13.62 11.07 -21.18
CA VAL A 368 12.63 10.16 -20.59
C VAL A 368 11.40 10.03 -21.48
N VAL A 369 10.86 11.14 -22.02
CA VAL A 369 9.73 11.17 -22.96
C VAL A 369 10.08 10.41 -24.25
N LEU A 370 11.29 10.56 -24.78
CA LEU A 370 11.73 9.98 -26.04
C LEU A 370 11.99 8.48 -25.88
N VAL A 371 12.58 8.05 -24.76
CA VAL A 371 12.77 6.64 -24.42
C VAL A 371 11.44 5.93 -24.10
N LEU A 372 10.53 6.59 -23.36
CA LEU A 372 9.17 6.07 -23.11
C LEU A 372 8.34 6.06 -24.40
N GLY A 373 8.40 7.12 -25.19
CA GLY A 373 7.67 7.29 -26.45
C GLY A 373 8.10 6.27 -27.49
N TYR A 374 9.41 6.01 -27.61
CA TYR A 374 9.94 4.96 -28.49
C TYR A 374 9.36 3.58 -28.12
N ARG A 375 9.30 3.22 -26.83
CA ARG A 375 8.67 1.96 -26.38
C ARG A 375 7.17 1.92 -26.63
N LEU A 376 6.46 3.04 -26.54
CA LEU A 376 5.02 3.07 -26.86
C LEU A 376 4.76 2.80 -28.34
N ILE A 377 5.61 3.35 -29.22
CA ILE A 377 5.52 3.17 -30.67
C ILE A 377 6.00 1.77 -31.09
N ALA A 378 7.14 1.30 -30.55
CA ALA A 378 7.73 0.00 -30.87
C ALA A 378 6.88 -1.20 -30.42
N PHE A 379 5.84 -0.98 -29.59
CA PHE A 379 4.92 -2.00 -29.10
C PHE A 379 3.47 -1.76 -29.55
N ALA A 380 3.26 -0.88 -30.54
CA ALA A 380 1.96 -0.55 -31.11
C ALA A 380 1.46 -1.61 -32.11
N ASP A 381 1.56 -2.90 -31.76
CA ASP A 381 0.94 -3.99 -32.50
C ASP A 381 -0.52 -4.22 -32.04
N SER A 382 -1.26 -5.01 -32.83
CA SER A 382 -2.69 -5.37 -32.68
C SER A 382 -3.14 -5.77 -31.26
N SER A 383 -2.23 -6.31 -30.44
CA SER A 383 -2.42 -6.59 -29.00
C SER A 383 -2.90 -5.41 -28.14
N SER A 384 -2.72 -4.17 -28.62
CA SER A 384 -3.10 -2.95 -27.90
C SER A 384 -4.61 -2.71 -27.85
N LEU A 385 -5.33 -3.02 -28.94
CA LEU A 385 -6.79 -2.88 -29.00
C LEU A 385 -7.49 -3.95 -28.15
N GLU A 386 -7.05 -5.20 -28.23
CA GLU A 386 -7.57 -6.30 -27.39
C GLU A 386 -7.37 -6.01 -25.90
N SER A 387 -6.20 -5.49 -25.48
CA SER A 387 -5.97 -5.08 -24.09
C SER A 387 -6.92 -3.98 -23.63
N LEU A 388 -7.28 -3.02 -24.49
CA LEU A 388 -8.22 -1.95 -24.13
C LEU A 388 -9.66 -2.49 -24.07
N GLN A 389 -10.01 -3.38 -25.00
CA GLN A 389 -11.29 -4.07 -25.05
C GLN A 389 -11.51 -4.93 -23.80
N ILE A 390 -10.53 -5.75 -23.39
CA ILE A 390 -10.58 -6.54 -22.16
C ILE A 390 -10.82 -5.63 -20.94
N ARG A 391 -10.10 -4.50 -20.84
CA ARG A 391 -10.30 -3.53 -19.75
C ARG A 391 -11.69 -2.90 -19.76
N TRP A 392 -12.22 -2.58 -20.93
CA TRP A 392 -13.56 -2.03 -21.08
C TRP A 392 -14.63 -3.05 -20.65
N LEU A 393 -14.50 -4.31 -21.07
CA LEU A 393 -15.40 -5.39 -20.66
C LEU A 393 -15.33 -5.67 -19.15
N PHE A 394 -14.16 -5.48 -18.53
CA PHE A 394 -14.04 -5.52 -17.07
C PHE A 394 -14.73 -4.33 -16.38
N VAL A 395 -14.69 -3.13 -16.96
CA VAL A 395 -15.47 -1.99 -16.47
C VAL A 395 -16.96 -2.33 -16.51
N GLU A 396 -17.44 -2.87 -17.62
CA GLU A 396 -18.84 -3.29 -17.76
C GLU A 396 -19.22 -4.36 -16.73
N THR A 397 -18.39 -5.39 -16.55
CA THR A 397 -18.61 -6.46 -15.56
C THR A 397 -18.66 -5.87 -14.15
N THR A 398 -17.76 -4.93 -13.82
CA THR A 398 -17.75 -4.23 -12.54
C THR A 398 -19.04 -3.45 -12.34
N PHE A 399 -19.56 -2.78 -13.37
CA PHE A 399 -20.86 -2.09 -13.28
C PHE A 399 -22.01 -3.08 -13.08
N ARG A 400 -21.99 -4.26 -13.71
CA ARG A 400 -22.99 -5.32 -13.46
C ARG A 400 -22.94 -5.84 -12.02
N MET A 401 -21.75 -6.00 -11.46
CA MET A 401 -21.60 -6.33 -10.03
C MET A 401 -22.16 -5.22 -9.15
N LEU A 402 -21.81 -3.96 -9.45
CA LEU A 402 -22.28 -2.81 -8.69
C LEU A 402 -23.80 -2.63 -8.80
N THR A 403 -24.42 -2.87 -9.96
CA THR A 403 -25.88 -2.79 -10.10
C THR A 403 -26.58 -3.90 -9.32
N SER A 404 -25.95 -5.08 -9.20
CA SER A 404 -26.49 -6.19 -8.40
C SER A 404 -26.37 -5.97 -6.89
N SER A 405 -25.34 -5.25 -6.44
CA SER A 405 -25.03 -5.03 -5.01
C SER A 405 -24.40 -3.64 -4.80
N PRO A 406 -25.19 -2.55 -4.90
CA PRO A 406 -24.65 -1.19 -5.01
C PRO A 406 -24.04 -0.63 -3.73
N TRP A 407 -24.58 -1.00 -2.56
CA TRP A 407 -24.22 -0.35 -1.30
C TRP A 407 -23.02 -1.01 -0.62
N LEU A 408 -23.05 -2.34 -0.48
CA LEU A 408 -22.06 -3.12 0.28
C LEU A 408 -21.20 -4.04 -0.60
N GLY A 409 -21.39 -3.96 -1.93
CA GLY A 409 -20.69 -4.77 -2.90
C GLY A 409 -21.01 -6.26 -2.82
N ILE A 410 -20.33 -7.04 -3.65
CA ILE A 410 -20.49 -8.50 -3.75
C ILE A 410 -19.71 -9.28 -2.67
N GLY A 411 -18.90 -8.58 -1.88
CA GLY A 411 -18.11 -9.12 -0.80
C GLY A 411 -16.61 -9.21 -1.09
N VAL A 412 -15.81 -9.13 -0.02
CA VAL A 412 -14.35 -9.14 -0.09
C VAL A 412 -13.82 -10.41 -0.75
N GLY A 413 -12.90 -10.24 -1.70
CA GLY A 413 -12.28 -11.34 -2.44
C GLY A 413 -13.21 -12.10 -3.40
N GLN A 414 -14.46 -11.66 -3.59
CA GLN A 414 -15.45 -12.37 -4.41
C GLN A 414 -15.43 -11.98 -5.88
N TYR A 415 -14.63 -10.98 -6.30
CA TYR A 415 -14.66 -10.51 -7.68
C TYR A 415 -14.44 -11.63 -8.70
N ARG A 416 -13.42 -12.49 -8.50
CA ARG A 416 -13.11 -13.57 -9.46
C ARG A 416 -14.26 -14.57 -9.57
N ALA A 417 -14.85 -14.96 -8.43
CA ALA A 417 -15.97 -15.90 -8.40
C ALA A 417 -17.21 -15.30 -9.06
N ALA A 418 -17.54 -14.04 -8.76
CA ALA A 418 -18.67 -13.34 -9.38
C ALA A 418 -18.44 -13.06 -10.88
N ALA A 419 -17.18 -12.83 -11.30
CA ALA A 419 -16.82 -12.60 -12.69
C ALA A 419 -17.15 -13.83 -13.56
N GLU A 420 -17.02 -15.05 -13.03
CA GLU A 420 -17.41 -16.27 -13.76
C GLU A 420 -18.87 -16.22 -14.24
N LEU A 421 -19.76 -15.68 -13.41
CA LEU A 421 -21.20 -15.59 -13.68
C LEU A 421 -21.59 -14.32 -14.45
N LEU A 422 -20.89 -13.21 -14.24
CA LEU A 422 -21.29 -11.88 -14.72
C LEU A 422 -20.51 -11.38 -15.94
N ASN A 423 -19.37 -12.01 -16.26
CA ASN A 423 -18.59 -11.69 -17.47
C ASN A 423 -19.45 -11.88 -18.73
N SER A 424 -19.28 -11.00 -19.71
CA SER A 424 -19.84 -11.22 -21.04
C SER A 424 -19.21 -12.46 -21.70
N GLN A 425 -19.94 -13.11 -22.61
CA GLN A 425 -19.41 -14.23 -23.39
C GLN A 425 -18.15 -13.85 -24.17
N GLU A 426 -18.11 -12.61 -24.66
CA GLU A 426 -16.95 -12.01 -25.33
C GLU A 426 -15.74 -11.94 -24.40
N LEU A 427 -15.92 -11.44 -23.17
CA LEU A 427 -14.83 -11.36 -22.19
C LEU A 427 -14.33 -12.76 -21.82
N GLN A 428 -15.23 -13.72 -21.58
CA GLN A 428 -14.84 -15.09 -21.28
C GLN A 428 -14.00 -15.71 -22.39
N LYS A 429 -14.36 -15.48 -23.66
CA LYS A 429 -13.61 -15.94 -24.82
C LYS A 429 -12.21 -15.31 -24.86
N LEU A 430 -12.14 -13.98 -24.74
CA LEU A 430 -10.87 -13.25 -24.74
C LEU A 430 -9.96 -13.67 -23.58
N LEU A 431 -10.51 -13.96 -22.40
CA LEU A 431 -9.72 -14.40 -21.24
C LEU A 431 -9.15 -15.81 -21.45
N VAL A 432 -9.92 -16.74 -22.04
CA VAL A 432 -9.42 -18.07 -22.38
C VAL A 432 -8.33 -17.97 -23.45
N ASP A 433 -8.54 -17.15 -24.48
CA ASP A 433 -7.58 -16.98 -25.58
C ASP A 433 -6.28 -16.30 -25.10
N ALA A 434 -6.38 -15.30 -24.21
CA ALA A 434 -5.23 -14.50 -23.77
C ALA A 434 -4.49 -15.06 -22.53
N PHE A 435 -5.22 -15.69 -21.60
CA PHE A 435 -4.68 -16.11 -20.29
C PHE A 435 -4.88 -17.59 -19.99
N SER A 436 -5.52 -18.35 -20.89
CA SER A 436 -5.91 -19.75 -20.64
C SER A 436 -6.71 -19.94 -19.35
N SER A 437 -7.41 -18.88 -18.92
CA SER A 437 -8.19 -18.83 -17.68
C SER A 437 -9.51 -18.12 -17.94
N ARG A 438 -10.59 -18.56 -17.28
CA ARG A 438 -11.87 -17.83 -17.24
C ARG A 438 -11.95 -16.87 -16.06
N LEU A 439 -11.00 -16.97 -15.14
CA LEU A 439 -10.97 -16.27 -13.86
C LEU A 439 -9.81 -15.28 -13.86
N GLU A 440 -10.12 -14.00 -14.01
CA GLU A 440 -9.13 -12.93 -13.91
C GLU A 440 -9.76 -11.68 -13.29
N ASN A 441 -8.91 -10.84 -12.69
CA ASN A 441 -9.29 -9.59 -12.06
C ASN A 441 -9.25 -8.44 -13.08
N PRO A 442 -9.92 -7.29 -12.81
CA PRO A 442 -10.05 -6.21 -13.78
C PRO A 442 -8.73 -5.46 -14.06
N HIS A 443 -7.63 -5.89 -13.42
CA HIS A 443 -6.32 -5.22 -13.40
C HIS A 443 -6.39 -3.72 -13.04
N ASN A 444 -7.51 -3.31 -12.43
CA ASN A 444 -7.77 -1.99 -11.89
C ASN A 444 -8.34 -2.17 -10.48
N TYR A 445 -7.51 -1.90 -9.48
CA TYR A 445 -7.87 -2.13 -8.08
C TYR A 445 -8.98 -1.19 -7.59
N PHE A 446 -9.22 -0.05 -8.22
CA PHE A 446 -10.36 0.80 -7.88
C PHE A 446 -11.68 0.14 -8.27
N LEU A 447 -11.75 -0.42 -9.48
CA LEU A 447 -12.93 -1.18 -9.92
C LEU A 447 -13.15 -2.41 -9.04
N LEU A 448 -12.06 -3.11 -8.68
CA LEU A 448 -12.12 -4.24 -7.76
C LEU A 448 -12.74 -3.84 -6.41
N ILE A 449 -12.20 -2.78 -5.76
CA ILE A 449 -12.68 -2.28 -4.48
C ILE A 449 -14.16 -1.86 -4.58
N VAL A 450 -14.53 -1.12 -5.63
CA VAL A 450 -15.91 -0.65 -5.81
C VAL A 450 -16.89 -1.80 -6.03
N ALA A 451 -16.51 -2.84 -6.78
CA ALA A 451 -17.36 -4.03 -6.93
C ALA A 451 -17.50 -4.80 -5.60
N GLU A 452 -16.40 -5.02 -4.88
CA GLU A 452 -16.40 -5.85 -3.67
C GLU A 452 -17.04 -5.17 -2.46
N PHE A 453 -16.99 -3.83 -2.37
CA PHE A 453 -17.45 -3.08 -1.19
C PHE A 453 -18.56 -2.06 -1.46
N GLY A 454 -18.89 -1.79 -2.73
CA GLY A 454 -19.93 -0.84 -3.11
C GLY A 454 -19.50 0.62 -2.99
N ILE A 455 -20.47 1.51 -2.76
CA ILE A 455 -20.30 2.98 -2.80
C ILE A 455 -19.91 3.59 -1.43
N ILE A 456 -20.11 2.87 -0.33
CA ILE A 456 -19.98 3.38 1.06
C ILE A 456 -18.60 3.94 1.40
#